data_AF-A0A357LZK0-F1
#
_entry.id   AF-A0A357LZK0-F1
#
_cell.length_a   1.000
_cell.length_b   1.000
_cell.length_c   1.000
_cell.angle_alpha   90.00
_cell.angle_beta   90.00
_cell.angle_gamma   90.00
#
_symmetry.space_group_name_H-M   'P 1'
#
loop_
_entity.id
_entity.type
_entity.pdbx_description
1 polymer ?
#
loop_
_entity_poly.entity_id
_entity_poly.type
_entity_poly.pdbx_seq_one_letter_code
_entity_poly.pdbx_strand_id
1 'polypeptide(L)'
;EKQLIQILTGREVPSGGIPADVGIVCQNVATAAAVAEAVDQGRPLIGRITTLTGDAMTNKGNFDVLFGTPVSHLLAVGGYQPQKHERVIM
;
A
#
# COMPACT_ATOMS: atom_id res chain seq x y z
N GLU A 1 11.11 7.66 1.37
CA GLU A 1 12.04 7.06 2.35
C GLU A 1 13.21 7.97 2.72
N LYS A 2 14.09 8.40 1.78
CA LYS A 2 15.26 9.26 2.08
C LYS A 2 14.92 10.51 2.92
N GLN A 3 13.82 11.20 2.60
CA GLN A 3 13.35 12.36 3.37
C GLN A 3 12.95 11.99 4.82
N LEU A 4 12.28 10.85 5.03
CA LEU A 4 11.91 10.40 6.38
C LEU A 4 13.16 10.09 7.20
N ILE A 5 14.15 9.43 6.59
CA ILE A 5 15.43 9.11 7.23
C ILE A 5 16.13 10.39 7.71
N GLN A 6 16.19 11.42 6.86
CA GLN A 6 16.81 12.69 7.20
C GLN A 6 16.04 13.43 8.30
N ILE A 7 14.72 13.56 8.16
CA ILE A 7 13.88 14.26 9.15
C ILE A 7 13.94 13.59 10.53
N LEU A 8 13.93 12.25 10.58
CA LEU A 8 13.85 11.51 11.84
C LEU A 8 15.21 11.24 12.49
N THR A 9 16.29 11.16 11.70
CA THR A 9 17.60 10.71 12.20
C THR A 9 18.74 11.70 11.95
N GLY A 10 18.52 12.76 11.16
CA GLY A 10 19.55 13.70 10.73
C GLY A 10 20.55 13.15 9.71
N ARG A 11 20.45 11.86 9.33
CA ARG A 11 21.33 11.22 8.34
C ARG A 11 20.80 11.42 6.92
N GLU A 12 21.68 11.74 5.99
CA GLU A 12 21.33 11.86 4.57
C GLU A 12 21.78 10.63 3.79
N VAL A 13 20.86 10.05 3.02
CA VAL A 13 21.20 8.92 2.14
C VAL A 13 21.89 9.47 0.89
N PRO A 14 23.12 9.01 0.55
CA PRO A 14 23.85 9.52 -0.60
C PRO A 14 23.04 9.48 -1.91
N SER A 15 23.38 10.39 -2.83
CA SER A 15 22.85 10.31 -4.19
C SER A 15 23.25 8.97 -4.83
N GLY A 16 22.31 8.28 -5.45
CA GLY A 16 22.51 6.92 -5.97
C GLY A 16 22.64 5.80 -4.91
N GLY A 17 22.90 6.14 -3.64
CA GLY A 17 22.99 5.19 -2.54
C GLY A 17 21.62 4.74 -2.01
N ILE A 18 21.67 3.72 -1.15
CA ILE A 18 20.51 3.12 -0.49
C ILE A 18 20.54 3.36 1.04
N PRO A 19 19.37 3.33 1.71
CA PRO A 19 19.26 3.46 3.17
C PRO A 19 20.24 2.59 3.98
N ALA A 20 20.56 1.40 3.50
CA ALA A 20 21.48 0.47 4.17
C ALA A 20 22.92 1.04 4.26
N ASP A 21 23.33 1.90 3.32
CA ASP A 21 24.66 2.54 3.31
C ASP A 21 24.86 3.47 4.52
N VAL A 22 23.77 3.94 5.14
CA VAL A 22 23.78 4.73 6.38
C VAL A 22 23.30 3.94 7.61
N GLY A 23 23.23 2.61 7.49
CA GLY A 23 22.84 1.69 8.55
C GLY A 23 21.36 1.76 8.92
N ILE A 24 20.48 2.07 7.96
CA ILE A 24 19.04 2.15 8.17
C ILE A 24 18.29 1.19 7.26
N VAL A 25 17.28 0.53 7.83
CA VAL A 25 16.25 -0.19 7.09
C VAL A 25 14.92 0.53 7.35
N CYS A 26 14.26 1.03 6.31
CA CYS A 26 12.88 1.50 6.41
C CYS A 26 11.96 0.48 5.74
N GLN A 27 10.85 0.16 6.39
CA GLN A 27 9.83 -0.72 5.84
C GLN A 27 8.48 -0.01 5.89
N ASN A 28 7.63 -0.31 4.90
CA ASN A 28 6.23 0.08 4.98
C ASN A 28 5.55 -0.66 6.15
N VAL A 29 4.61 0.01 6.81
CA VAL A 29 3.86 -0.55 7.94
C VAL A 29 3.12 -1.84 7.56
N ALA A 30 2.53 -1.92 6.36
CA ALA A 30 1.86 -3.13 5.88
C ALA A 30 2.83 -4.29 5.70
N THR A 31 4.07 -4.03 5.27
CA THR A 31 5.11 -5.06 5.19
C THR A 31 5.46 -5.59 6.57
N ALA A 32 5.63 -4.71 7.57
CA ALA A 32 5.92 -5.12 8.94
C ALA A 32 4.77 -5.98 9.52
N ALA A 33 3.51 -5.57 9.29
CA ALA A 33 2.35 -6.34 9.72
C ALA A 33 2.28 -7.72 9.07
N ALA A 34 2.50 -7.80 7.75
CA ALA A 34 2.52 -9.06 7.01
C ALA A 34 3.61 -10.04 7.51
N VAL A 35 4.79 -9.51 7.89
CA VAL A 35 5.86 -10.33 8.47
C VAL A 35 5.43 -10.91 9.83
N ALA A 36 4.81 -10.10 10.70
CA ALA A 36 4.32 -10.57 11.99
C ALA A 36 3.27 -11.68 11.82
N GLU A 37 2.31 -11.50 10.91
CA GLU A 37 1.31 -12.53 10.64
C GLU A 37 1.90 -13.83 10.07
N ALA A 38 2.87 -13.71 9.15
CA ALA A 38 3.52 -14.87 8.55
C ALA A 38 4.36 -15.65 9.57
N VAL A 39 5.11 -14.97 10.43
CA VAL A 39 6.04 -15.59 11.38
C VAL A 39 5.32 -16.04 12.65
N ASP A 40 4.50 -15.17 13.25
CA ASP A 40 3.88 -15.44 14.55
C ASP A 40 2.61 -16.29 14.43
N GLN A 41 1.87 -16.14 13.32
CA GLN A 41 0.57 -16.80 13.13
C GLN A 41 0.58 -17.85 12.01
N GLY A 42 1.69 -18.00 11.29
CA GLY A 42 1.78 -18.92 10.16
C GLY A 42 0.89 -18.53 8.98
N ARG A 43 0.42 -17.28 8.92
CA ARG A 43 -0.50 -16.80 7.89
C ARG A 43 0.29 -16.15 6.75
N PRO A 44 0.41 -16.79 5.57
CA PRO A 44 1.12 -16.17 4.46
C PRO A 44 0.40 -14.91 3.96
N LEU A 45 1.15 -14.02 3.31
CA LEU A 45 0.61 -12.81 2.73
C LEU A 45 -0.25 -13.15 1.50
N ILE A 46 -1.57 -13.27 1.71
CA ILE A 46 -2.56 -13.61 0.69
C ILE A 46 -3.38 -12.42 0.19
N GLY A 47 -3.23 -11.26 0.83
CA GLY A 47 -4.00 -10.07 0.53
C GLY A 47 -3.37 -8.79 1.06
N ARG A 48 -3.99 -7.66 0.77
CA ARG A 48 -3.58 -6.34 1.26
C ARG A 48 -4.78 -5.44 1.47
N ILE A 49 -4.59 -4.47 2.36
CA ILE A 49 -5.50 -3.33 2.42
C ILE A 49 -5.41 -2.52 1.11
N THR A 50 -6.56 -2.28 0.51
CA THR A 50 -6.75 -1.50 -0.71
C THR A 50 -7.76 -0.40 -0.47
N THR A 51 -7.36 0.84 -0.73
CA THR A 51 -8.25 2.00 -0.58
C THR A 51 -9.00 2.25 -1.88
N LEU A 52 -10.32 2.21 -1.84
CA LEU A 52 -11.18 2.65 -2.93
C LEU A 52 -11.63 4.09 -2.65
N THR A 53 -11.38 4.99 -3.60
CA THR A 53 -11.68 6.42 -3.50
C THR A 53 -11.96 7.01 -4.88
N GLY A 54 -12.35 8.28 -4.94
CA GLY A 54 -12.77 8.98 -6.16
C GLY A 54 -14.28 9.26 -6.18
N ASP A 55 -14.70 10.24 -6.98
CA ASP A 55 -16.08 10.75 -6.95
C ASP A 55 -17.12 9.81 -7.55
N ALA A 56 -16.70 8.95 -8.49
CA ALA A 56 -17.54 7.88 -9.01
C ALA A 56 -17.70 6.68 -8.07
N MET A 57 -17.09 6.67 -6.88
CA MET A 57 -17.27 5.60 -5.90
C MET A 57 -18.36 5.96 -4.89
N THR A 58 -19.39 5.11 -4.80
CA THR A 58 -20.46 5.26 -3.78
C THR A 58 -19.95 4.85 -2.39
N ASN A 59 -19.25 3.73 -2.31
CA ASN A 59 -18.72 3.17 -1.06
C ASN A 59 -17.19 3.28 -1.03
N LYS A 60 -16.69 4.43 -0.55
CA LYS A 60 -15.27 4.70 -0.38
C LYS A 60 -14.77 4.08 0.92
N GLY A 61 -13.52 3.64 0.94
CA GLY A 61 -12.93 3.10 2.16
C GLY A 61 -11.76 2.17 1.93
N ASN A 62 -11.29 1.59 3.03
CA ASN A 62 -10.22 0.60 3.04
C ASN A 62 -10.82 -0.79 3.10
N PHE A 63 -10.44 -1.65 2.17
CA PHE A 63 -10.91 -3.01 2.04
C PHE A 63 -9.74 -3.98 2.20
N ASP A 64 -9.95 -5.08 2.94
CA ASP A 64 -9.01 -6.21 2.89
C ASP A 64 -9.30 -7.04 1.65
N VAL A 65 -8.30 -7.16 0.77
CA VAL A 65 -8.47 -7.71 -0.57
C VAL A 65 -7.44 -8.80 -0.83
N LEU A 66 -7.91 -9.98 -1.23
CA LEU A 66 -7.04 -11.08 -1.65
C LEU A 66 -6.33 -10.76 -2.97
N PHE A 67 -5.08 -11.19 -3.09
CA PHE A 67 -4.36 -11.09 -4.34
C PHE A 67 -5.04 -11.93 -5.43
N GLY A 68 -5.08 -11.36 -6.64
CA GLY A 68 -5.81 -11.92 -7.77
C GLY A 68 -7.29 -11.52 -7.85
N THR A 69 -7.83 -10.84 -6.83
CA THR A 69 -9.19 -10.27 -6.93
C THR A 69 -9.27 -9.31 -8.12
N PRO A 70 -10.19 -9.51 -9.09
CA PRO A 70 -10.29 -8.64 -10.24
C PRO A 70 -10.64 -7.19 -9.85
N VAL A 71 -10.02 -6.22 -10.52
CA VAL A 71 -10.32 -4.80 -10.31
C VAL A 71 -11.81 -4.50 -10.51
N SER A 72 -12.41 -5.11 -11.55
CA SER A 72 -13.85 -4.99 -11.83
C SER A 72 -14.72 -5.46 -10.67
N HIS A 73 -14.30 -6.49 -9.94
CA HIS A 73 -15.01 -6.96 -8.76
C HIS A 73 -14.95 -5.92 -7.62
N LEU A 74 -13.77 -5.37 -7.34
CA LEU A 74 -13.61 -4.32 -6.32
C LEU A 74 -14.39 -3.06 -6.66
N LEU A 75 -14.37 -2.63 -7.92
CA LEU A 75 -15.16 -1.49 -8.39
C LEU A 75 -16.66 -1.73 -8.21
N ALA A 76 -17.15 -2.93 -8.53
CA ALA A 76 -18.56 -3.29 -8.32
C ALA A 76 -18.93 -3.27 -6.82
N VAL A 77 -18.11 -3.85 -5.95
CA VAL A 77 -18.31 -3.83 -4.48
C VAL A 77 -18.33 -2.40 -3.94
N GLY A 78 -17.42 -1.55 -4.42
CA GLY A 78 -17.37 -0.14 -4.04
C GLY A 78 -18.45 0.74 -4.69
N GLY A 79 -19.35 0.16 -5.51
CA GLY A 79 -20.42 0.89 -6.18
C GLY A 79 -19.92 1.93 -7.16
N TYR A 80 -18.97 1.55 -8.02
CA TYR A 80 -18.40 2.41 -9.06
C TYR A 80 -19.44 2.78 -10.11
N GLN A 81 -19.62 4.08 -10.32
CA GLN A 81 -20.53 4.68 -11.29
C GLN A 81 -19.73 5.49 -12.31
N PRO A 82 -19.34 4.90 -13.45
CA PRO A 82 -18.45 5.55 -14.39
C PRO A 82 -19.05 6.85 -14.94
N GLN A 83 -18.32 7.95 -14.79
CA GLN A 83 -18.68 9.22 -15.41
C GLN A 83 -17.95 9.42 -16.74
N LYS A 84 -18.44 10.37 -17.55
CA LYS A 84 -17.86 10.67 -18.85
C LYS A 84 -16.41 11.17 -18.66
N HIS A 85 -15.46 10.51 -19.33
CA HIS A 85 -14.01 10.79 -19.28
C HIS A 85 -13.25 10.36 -18.01
N GLU A 86 -13.81 9.47 -17.18
CA GLU A 86 -13.07 8.93 -16.04
C GLU A 86 -12.06 7.84 -16.41
N ARG A 87 -11.02 7.73 -15.58
CA ARG A 87 -10.01 6.68 -15.63
C ARG A 87 -9.82 6.07 -14.25
N VAL A 88 -9.72 4.76 -14.21
CA VAL A 88 -9.28 4.03 -13.01
C VAL A 88 -7.76 4.05 -12.99
N ILE A 89 -7.18 4.50 -11.88
CA ILE A 89 -5.74 4.45 -11.62
C ILE A 89 -5.51 3.40 -10.53
N MET A 90 -4.59 2.49 -10.79
CA MET A 90 -4.16 1.43 -9.88
C MET A 90 -2.66 1.48 -9.67
#